data_AF-A0A927T8S9-F1
#
_entry.id   AF-A0A927T8S9-F1
#
_cell.length_a   1.000
_cell.length_b   1.000
_cell.length_c   1.000
_cell.angle_alpha   90.00
_cell.angle_beta   90.00
_cell.angle_gamma   90.00
#
_symmetry.space_group_name_H-M   'P 1'
#
loop_
_entity.id
_entity.type
_entity.pdbx_description
1 polymer ?
#
loop_
_entity_poly.entity_id
_entity_poly.type
_entity_poly.pdbx_seq_one_letter_code
_entity_poly.pdbx_strand_id
1 'polypeptide(L)'
;MKEEPVMSNIRFARVFTSGAVLQRNKEIHIWGFADRDRTVTVEFARNKAQCKCDENGRFDVRFSPMDKGGPYTLTARDDNGGIAVSEDIMIGDVVIISGQSNMEFPMIRVKETYPWEWDNDRNEMIRTFKVTENGVFKAPLDDVETGEWISAAPDTLDDYSAVGYFTAKHMRDHEDVCVGIINLTLGGVIIEAFMSPQMLEGFDGALAEAEKFKDDEYRQKILKLNDENAERWRSNLDRDDVGLKDHYEDGKTILETGKQIAFPQFFSDTELSGFVGSIWIAKKFTAPKEYAGKKATLWLGTITDYDFCYLNGEFIGTTDYCYPPRRYDIPEGLIREGENTVVVRICVEKGFGRVTPGKLYGVVFGSGVRTTDGFTEGIDGADHVIGLGGVWNYLYGAKCGAAEETVFVNWKPTALYNGMMAPLSGLSVKAFAYYQGESNCGAYRDYAELTKRFVDGIRKMWGEDIPYICVELPEFDARMEEVSYDHGMAWRGLQAAQEECVKIPGCYLVKAFGCGELNDIHPQRKEPIGKDIADIISSL
;
A
#
# COMPACT_ATOMS: atom_id res chain seq x y z
N MET A 1 20.38 -13.98 50.44
CA MET A 1 20.37 -13.52 49.04
C MET A 1 18.91 -13.27 48.70
N LYS A 2 18.52 -12.04 48.39
CA LYS A 2 17.21 -11.77 47.80
C LYS A 2 17.34 -12.20 46.34
N GLU A 3 16.58 -13.21 45.91
CA GLU A 3 16.45 -13.53 44.49
C GLU A 3 15.93 -12.26 43.80
N GLU A 4 16.68 -11.77 42.81
CA GLU A 4 16.17 -10.77 41.90
C GLU A 4 14.93 -11.35 41.21
N PRO A 5 13.84 -10.57 41.05
CA PRO A 5 12.68 -11.04 40.33
C PRO A 5 13.13 -11.36 38.90
N VAL A 6 13.10 -12.65 38.54
CA VAL A 6 13.29 -13.09 37.16
C VAL A 6 12.20 -12.39 36.36
N MET A 7 12.56 -11.43 35.50
CA MET A 7 11.61 -10.87 34.55
C MET A 7 11.12 -12.03 33.68
N SER A 8 9.84 -12.40 33.82
CA SER A 8 9.26 -13.43 32.99
C SER A 8 9.18 -12.92 31.55
N ASN A 9 9.72 -13.72 30.62
CA ASN A 9 9.69 -13.45 29.19
C ASN A 9 8.42 -13.96 28.51
N ILE A 10 7.39 -14.37 29.28
CA ILE A 10 6.15 -14.88 28.70
C ILE A 10 5.43 -13.79 27.90
N ARG A 11 5.10 -14.11 26.65
CA ARG A 11 4.33 -13.24 25.76
C ARG A 11 3.53 -14.07 24.76
N PHE A 12 2.43 -13.52 24.27
CA PHE A 12 1.78 -14.07 23.09
C PHE A 12 2.56 -13.71 21.82
N ALA A 13 2.34 -14.48 20.74
CA ALA A 13 2.70 -14.02 19.42
C ALA A 13 1.96 -12.72 19.08
N ARG A 14 2.57 -11.86 18.26
CA ARG A 14 2.12 -10.47 18.08
C ARG A 14 0.68 -10.35 17.59
N VAL A 15 0.24 -11.29 16.75
CA VAL A 15 -1.13 -11.32 16.23
C VAL A 15 -2.21 -11.59 17.30
N PHE A 16 -1.84 -12.06 18.49
CA PHE A 16 -2.74 -12.28 19.62
C PHE A 16 -2.64 -11.20 20.70
N THR A 17 -2.00 -10.07 20.40
CA THR A 17 -1.97 -8.91 21.29
C THR A 17 -3.34 -8.25 21.42
N SER A 18 -3.50 -7.32 22.37
CA SER A 18 -4.79 -6.68 22.65
C SER A 18 -5.45 -6.10 21.40
N GLY A 19 -6.77 -6.25 21.28
CA GLY A 19 -7.52 -5.86 20.09
C GLY A 19 -7.65 -6.96 19.02
N ALA A 20 -7.06 -8.15 19.22
CA ALA A 20 -7.11 -9.20 18.20
C ALA A 20 -8.51 -9.71 17.86
N VAL A 21 -8.67 -10.16 16.62
CA VAL A 21 -9.85 -10.88 16.13
C VAL A 21 -9.45 -12.31 15.81
N LEU A 22 -10.16 -13.28 16.38
CA LEU A 22 -9.96 -14.72 16.15
C LEU A 22 -11.13 -15.28 15.36
N GLN A 23 -10.85 -16.21 14.43
CA GLN A 23 -11.89 -16.76 13.55
C GLN A 23 -12.92 -17.60 14.32
N ARG A 24 -14.19 -17.21 14.22
CA ARG A 24 -15.35 -17.96 14.73
C ARG A 24 -15.53 -19.28 13.97
N ASN A 25 -16.21 -20.24 14.61
CA ASN A 25 -16.63 -21.51 14.02
C ASN A 25 -15.50 -22.39 13.46
N LYS A 26 -14.24 -22.09 13.78
CA LYS A 26 -13.05 -22.91 13.52
C LYS A 26 -12.28 -23.13 14.82
N GLU A 27 -11.41 -24.15 14.85
CA GLU A 27 -10.50 -24.35 15.98
C GLU A 27 -9.66 -23.08 16.19
N ILE A 28 -9.50 -22.67 17.44
CA ILE A 28 -8.70 -21.48 17.77
C ILE A 28 -7.33 -21.97 18.27
N HIS A 29 -6.33 -21.79 17.42
CA HIS A 29 -4.93 -22.10 17.73
C HIS A 29 -4.21 -20.84 18.22
N ILE A 30 -3.68 -20.89 19.44
CA ILE A 30 -2.98 -19.77 20.09
C ILE A 30 -1.57 -20.22 20.43
N TRP A 31 -0.59 -19.40 20.09
CA TRP A 31 0.80 -19.64 20.45
C TRP A 31 1.47 -18.39 21.02
N GLY A 32 2.62 -18.60 21.64
CA GLY A 32 3.45 -17.57 22.22
C GLY A 32 4.79 -18.13 22.66
N PHE A 33 5.50 -17.35 23.47
CA PHE A 33 6.86 -17.62 23.87
C PHE A 33 7.00 -17.45 25.38
N ALA A 34 7.78 -18.31 26.02
CA ALA A 34 8.20 -18.21 27.41
C ALA A 34 9.59 -18.85 27.54
N ASP A 35 10.11 -19.00 28.77
CA ASP A 35 11.32 -19.77 28.97
C ASP A 35 11.13 -21.24 28.56
N ARG A 36 12.21 -21.89 28.14
CA ARG A 36 12.21 -23.31 27.73
C ARG A 36 11.72 -24.22 28.84
N ASP A 37 11.09 -25.33 28.44
CA ASP A 37 10.58 -26.38 29.32
C ASP A 37 9.51 -25.96 30.35
N ARG A 38 9.03 -24.70 30.31
CA ARG A 38 7.97 -24.21 31.20
C ARG A 38 6.62 -24.84 30.90
N THR A 39 5.83 -25.09 31.94
CA THR A 39 4.41 -25.40 31.77
C THR A 39 3.62 -24.09 31.71
N VAL A 40 2.90 -23.86 30.61
CA VAL A 40 2.08 -22.67 30.40
C VAL A 40 0.61 -23.05 30.41
N THR A 41 -0.18 -22.34 31.22
CA THR A 41 -1.64 -22.45 31.24
C THR A 41 -2.24 -21.22 30.57
N VAL A 42 -3.02 -21.44 29.52
CA VAL A 42 -3.71 -20.39 28.76
C VAL A 42 -5.20 -20.44 29.06
N GLU A 43 -5.78 -19.30 29.41
CA GLU A 43 -7.21 -19.13 29.67
C GLU A 43 -7.82 -18.17 28.64
N PHE A 44 -8.90 -18.60 27.99
CA PHE A 44 -9.62 -17.84 26.97
C PHE A 44 -11.10 -18.19 26.98
N ALA A 45 -11.98 -17.17 27.03
CA ALA A 45 -13.44 -17.33 27.04
C ALA A 45 -13.95 -18.39 28.06
N ARG A 46 -13.41 -18.38 29.28
CA ARG A 46 -13.66 -19.35 30.40
C ARG A 46 -13.15 -20.78 30.16
N ASN A 47 -12.52 -21.05 29.01
CA ASN A 47 -11.86 -22.30 28.73
C ASN A 47 -10.39 -22.22 29.15
N LYS A 48 -9.80 -23.37 29.50
CA LYS A 48 -8.39 -23.48 29.89
C LYS A 48 -7.72 -24.58 29.09
N ALA A 49 -6.52 -24.29 28.64
CA ALA A 49 -5.62 -25.26 28.03
C ALA A 49 -4.24 -25.14 28.68
N GLN A 50 -3.49 -26.23 28.70
CA GLN A 50 -2.14 -26.26 29.25
C GLN A 50 -1.23 -27.01 28.29
N CYS A 51 -0.01 -26.51 28.13
CA CYS A 51 1.03 -27.17 27.35
C CYS A 51 2.41 -26.92 27.99
N LYS A 52 3.42 -27.63 27.47
CA LYS A 52 4.82 -27.42 27.84
C LYS A 52 5.51 -26.69 26.69
N CYS A 53 6.31 -25.67 27.02
CA CYS A 53 7.15 -24.99 26.05
C CYS A 53 8.13 -25.95 25.40
N ASP A 54 8.39 -25.76 24.11
CA ASP A 54 9.40 -26.51 23.36
C ASP A 54 10.84 -26.04 23.68
N GLU A 55 11.79 -26.61 22.94
CA GLU A 55 13.22 -26.32 23.05
C GLU A 55 13.59 -24.88 22.69
N ASN A 56 12.72 -24.18 21.96
CA ASN A 56 12.85 -22.78 21.58
C ASN A 56 12.05 -21.84 22.50
N GLY A 57 11.31 -22.38 23.47
CA GLY A 57 10.48 -21.62 24.38
C GLY A 57 9.07 -21.33 23.84
N ARG A 58 8.70 -21.89 22.69
CA ARG A 58 7.37 -21.71 22.09
C ARG A 58 6.35 -22.56 22.84
N PHE A 59 5.20 -21.97 23.16
CA PHE A 59 4.03 -22.69 23.68
C PHE A 59 2.88 -22.59 22.67
N ASP A 60 2.12 -23.66 22.51
CA ASP A 60 0.97 -23.72 21.60
C ASP A 60 -0.20 -24.42 22.30
N VAL A 61 -1.40 -23.86 22.18
CA VAL A 61 -2.65 -24.41 22.71
C VAL A 61 -3.77 -24.31 21.69
N ARG A 62 -4.76 -25.19 21.81
CA ARG A 62 -5.96 -25.19 20.96
C ARG A 62 -7.22 -25.09 21.80
N PHE A 63 -8.19 -24.34 21.31
CA PHE A 63 -9.53 -24.27 21.86
C PHE A 63 -10.54 -24.72 20.81
N SER A 64 -11.61 -25.39 21.26
CA SER A 64 -12.71 -25.80 20.39
C SER A 64 -13.34 -24.59 19.69
N PRO A 65 -13.99 -24.81 18.52
CA PRO A 65 -14.70 -23.74 17.82
C PRO A 65 -15.67 -22.98 18.73
N MET A 66 -15.69 -21.66 18.57
CA MET A 66 -16.55 -20.76 19.32
C MET A 66 -17.39 -19.91 18.37
N ASP A 67 -18.62 -19.58 18.80
CA ASP A 67 -19.46 -18.62 18.10
C ASP A 67 -18.93 -17.18 18.26
N LYS A 68 -19.43 -16.25 17.45
CA LYS A 68 -19.07 -14.82 17.55
C LYS A 68 -19.30 -14.27 18.95
N GLY A 69 -18.41 -13.40 19.41
CA GLY A 69 -18.52 -12.79 20.73
C GLY A 69 -17.29 -12.03 21.17
N GLY A 70 -17.27 -11.64 22.44
CA GLY A 70 -16.26 -10.78 23.05
C GLY A 70 -16.85 -9.45 23.52
N PRO A 71 -16.01 -8.53 24.02
CA PRO A 71 -14.57 -8.68 24.19
C PRO A 71 -14.22 -9.71 25.29
N TYR A 72 -13.20 -10.53 25.04
CA TYR A 72 -12.64 -11.47 25.99
C TYR A 72 -11.23 -11.05 26.42
N THR A 73 -10.78 -11.59 27.56
CA THR A 73 -9.37 -11.52 27.98
C THR A 73 -8.71 -12.86 27.69
N LEU A 74 -7.54 -12.81 27.04
CA LEU A 74 -6.64 -13.94 26.84
C LEU A 74 -5.51 -13.84 27.85
N THR A 75 -5.30 -14.86 28.66
CA THR A 75 -4.26 -14.86 29.71
C THR A 75 -3.41 -16.11 29.62
N ALA A 76 -2.09 -15.97 29.60
CA ALA A 76 -1.15 -17.07 29.75
C ALA A 76 -0.37 -16.92 31.06
N ARG A 77 -0.18 -18.03 31.78
CA ARG A 77 0.59 -18.08 33.02
C ARG A 77 1.58 -19.23 32.96
N ASP A 78 2.86 -18.95 33.20
CA ASP A 78 3.86 -19.99 33.36
C ASP A 78 3.92 -20.49 34.82
N ASP A 79 4.53 -21.67 35.02
CA ASP A 79 4.75 -22.28 36.33
C ASP A 79 5.76 -21.54 37.22
N ASN A 80 6.37 -20.47 36.73
CA ASN A 80 7.32 -19.60 37.45
C ASN A 80 6.70 -18.28 37.89
N GLY A 81 5.39 -18.09 37.68
CA GLY A 81 4.66 -16.88 38.08
C GLY A 81 4.62 -15.77 37.02
N GLY A 82 5.16 -16.00 35.83
CA GLY A 82 5.02 -15.14 34.66
C GLY A 82 3.58 -15.05 34.17
N ILE A 83 3.17 -13.87 33.69
CA ILE A 83 1.81 -13.62 33.20
C ILE A 83 1.87 -12.76 31.94
N ALA A 84 1.25 -13.23 30.86
CA ALA A 84 0.93 -12.43 29.68
C ALA A 84 -0.59 -12.24 29.59
N VAL A 85 -1.04 -11.03 29.27
CA VAL A 85 -2.46 -10.69 29.14
C VAL A 85 -2.66 -9.91 27.84
N SER A 86 -3.62 -10.34 27.05
CA SER A 86 -4.18 -9.57 25.95
C SER A 86 -5.66 -9.33 26.22
N GLU A 87 -6.10 -8.08 26.07
CA GLU A 87 -7.46 -7.65 26.33
C GLU A 87 -8.19 -7.34 25.02
N ASP A 88 -9.52 -7.18 25.09
CA ASP A 88 -10.33 -6.82 23.92
C ASP A 88 -10.17 -7.80 22.74
N ILE A 89 -10.19 -9.10 23.05
CA ILE A 89 -10.11 -10.15 22.04
C ILE A 89 -11.52 -10.48 21.56
N MET A 90 -11.75 -10.32 20.26
CA MET A 90 -13.03 -10.63 19.61
C MET A 90 -12.97 -11.99 18.93
N ILE A 91 -14.09 -12.71 18.92
CA ILE A 91 -14.31 -13.87 18.08
C ILE A 91 -15.22 -13.44 16.95
N GLY A 92 -14.72 -13.49 15.71
CA GLY A 92 -15.37 -12.93 14.54
C GLY A 92 -14.88 -13.53 13.22
N ASP A 93 -14.98 -12.79 12.12
CA ASP A 93 -14.48 -13.25 10.82
C ASP A 93 -13.11 -12.62 10.52
N VAL A 94 -12.15 -13.44 10.13
CA VAL A 94 -10.77 -13.03 9.85
C VAL A 94 -10.44 -13.27 8.39
N VAL A 95 -9.99 -12.24 7.69
CA VAL A 95 -9.59 -12.30 6.28
C VAL A 95 -8.14 -11.87 6.15
N ILE A 96 -7.34 -12.64 5.41
CA ILE A 96 -6.00 -12.21 5.00
C ILE A 96 -6.14 -11.46 3.68
N ILE A 97 -5.58 -10.26 3.61
CA ILE A 97 -5.34 -9.55 2.35
C ILE A 97 -3.83 -9.52 2.07
N SER A 98 -3.45 -9.76 0.82
CA SER A 98 -2.07 -9.69 0.38
C SER A 98 -1.99 -9.27 -1.08
N GLY A 99 -0.78 -8.97 -1.55
CA GLY A 99 -0.52 -8.46 -2.88
C GLY A 99 0.22 -7.13 -2.85
N GLN A 100 0.10 -6.36 -3.93
CA GLN A 100 0.90 -5.15 -4.13
C GLN A 100 0.12 -3.85 -3.94
N SER A 101 0.58 -2.78 -4.59
CA SER A 101 0.14 -1.40 -4.42
C SER A 101 -1.36 -1.19 -4.55
N ASN A 102 -2.07 -1.95 -5.39
CA ASN A 102 -3.52 -1.86 -5.50
C ASN A 102 -4.27 -2.50 -4.31
N MET A 103 -3.71 -3.55 -3.68
CA MET A 103 -4.22 -4.06 -2.39
C MET A 103 -3.82 -3.16 -1.23
N GLU A 104 -2.57 -2.68 -1.22
CA GLU A 104 -2.05 -1.81 -0.15
C GLU A 104 -2.73 -0.44 -0.13
N PHE A 105 -3.26 0.00 -1.28
CA PHE A 105 -3.71 1.36 -1.55
C PHE A 105 -4.44 2.00 -0.35
N PRO A 106 -3.83 2.99 0.32
CA PRO A 106 -4.34 3.48 1.59
C PRO A 106 -5.60 4.33 1.42
N MET A 107 -6.47 4.29 2.42
CA MET A 107 -7.74 5.02 2.44
C MET A 107 -7.53 6.53 2.23
N ILE A 108 -6.47 7.13 2.79
CA ILE A 108 -6.19 8.55 2.59
C ILE A 108 -6.10 8.94 1.11
N ARG A 109 -5.65 8.02 0.23
CA ARG A 109 -5.56 8.27 -1.23
C ARG A 109 -6.90 8.17 -1.96
N VAL A 110 -7.95 7.69 -1.30
CA VAL A 110 -9.33 7.68 -1.80
C VAL A 110 -10.24 8.61 -1.02
N LYS A 111 -9.70 9.44 -0.11
CA LYS A 111 -10.48 10.31 0.78
C LYS A 111 -11.43 11.22 0.04
N GLU A 112 -11.05 11.76 -1.11
CA GLU A 112 -11.89 12.64 -1.90
C GLU A 112 -12.95 11.85 -2.68
N THR A 113 -12.74 10.56 -2.93
CA THR A 113 -13.76 9.69 -3.53
C THR A 113 -14.78 9.23 -2.47
N TYR A 114 -14.34 8.97 -1.24
CA TYR A 114 -15.18 8.49 -0.12
C TYR A 114 -15.01 9.32 1.18
N PRO A 115 -15.21 10.64 1.14
CA PRO A 115 -14.88 11.53 2.27
C PRO A 115 -15.80 11.34 3.47
N TRP A 116 -17.02 10.85 3.25
CA TRP A 116 -17.97 10.53 4.32
C TRP A 116 -17.47 9.41 5.25
N GLU A 117 -16.45 8.65 4.86
CA GLU A 117 -15.90 7.60 5.73
C GLU A 117 -15.21 8.19 6.98
N TRP A 118 -14.71 9.44 6.91
CA TRP A 118 -14.16 10.17 8.07
C TRP A 118 -15.21 10.90 8.90
N ASP A 119 -16.46 11.00 8.42
CA ASP A 119 -17.57 11.60 9.17
C ASP A 119 -18.19 10.59 10.15
N ASN A 120 -17.80 9.32 10.08
CA ASN A 120 -18.31 8.24 10.92
C ASN A 120 -17.62 8.19 12.29
N ASP A 121 -18.36 7.76 13.32
CA ASP A 121 -17.78 7.42 14.62
C ASP A 121 -16.83 6.21 14.53
N ARG A 122 -15.97 6.05 15.55
CA ARG A 122 -15.11 4.87 15.71
C ARG A 122 -15.93 3.58 15.63
N ASN A 123 -15.44 2.66 14.80
CA ASN A 123 -16.01 1.34 14.58
C ASN A 123 -15.06 0.27 15.14
N GLU A 124 -15.28 -0.10 16.41
CA GLU A 124 -14.49 -1.13 17.11
C GLU A 124 -14.66 -2.55 16.54
N MET A 125 -15.60 -2.74 15.61
CA MET A 125 -15.92 -4.03 15.01
C MET A 125 -15.20 -4.25 13.67
N ILE A 126 -14.48 -3.26 13.15
CA ILE A 126 -13.60 -3.40 11.98
C ILE A 126 -12.19 -3.13 12.44
N ARG A 127 -11.32 -4.15 12.37
CA ARG A 127 -9.94 -4.07 12.84
C ARG A 127 -8.97 -4.52 11.76
N THR A 128 -7.80 -3.90 11.71
CA THR A 128 -6.70 -4.32 10.81
C THR A 128 -5.45 -4.62 11.62
N PHE A 129 -4.68 -5.61 11.18
CA PHE A 129 -3.35 -5.95 11.65
C PHE A 129 -2.40 -5.91 10.45
N LYS A 130 -1.72 -4.77 10.24
CA LYS A 130 -0.76 -4.61 9.13
C LYS A 130 0.63 -5.03 9.57
N VAL A 131 1.23 -5.96 8.84
CA VAL A 131 2.65 -6.31 8.99
C VAL A 131 3.45 -5.43 8.04
N THR A 132 4.38 -4.64 8.58
CA THR A 132 5.34 -3.87 7.77
C THR A 132 6.30 -4.82 7.06
N GLU A 133 6.73 -4.45 5.86
CA GLU A 133 7.59 -5.26 5.01
C GLU A 133 8.89 -5.69 5.71
N ASN A 134 9.16 -7.00 5.66
CA ASN A 134 10.35 -7.58 6.26
C ASN A 134 10.98 -8.63 5.34
N GLY A 135 12.05 -8.24 4.64
CA GLY A 135 12.79 -9.09 3.70
C GLY A 135 13.69 -10.11 4.39
N VAL A 136 13.17 -11.32 4.62
CA VAL A 136 13.88 -12.43 5.25
C VAL A 136 14.11 -13.58 4.25
N PHE A 137 15.37 -13.91 3.99
CA PHE A 137 15.74 -14.88 2.95
C PHE A 137 16.23 -16.24 3.48
N LYS A 138 16.55 -16.33 4.77
CA LYS A 138 17.21 -17.51 5.36
C LYS A 138 16.21 -18.58 5.79
N ALA A 139 15.26 -18.23 6.64
CA ALA A 139 14.24 -19.11 7.18
C ALA A 139 13.05 -18.29 7.71
N PRO A 140 11.84 -18.88 7.83
CA PRO A 140 10.72 -18.24 8.50
C PRO A 140 11.08 -17.74 9.90
N LEU A 141 10.55 -16.57 10.27
CA LEU A 141 10.60 -16.11 11.65
C LEU A 141 9.59 -16.88 12.50
N ASP A 142 9.86 -16.97 13.81
CA ASP A 142 8.91 -17.57 14.76
C ASP A 142 7.70 -16.66 15.02
N ASP A 143 7.86 -15.34 14.85
CA ASP A 143 6.83 -14.31 15.00
C ASP A 143 7.11 -13.15 14.05
N VAL A 144 6.08 -12.38 13.72
CA VAL A 144 6.26 -11.14 12.95
C VAL A 144 6.91 -10.05 13.80
N GLU A 145 7.82 -9.29 13.20
CA GLU A 145 8.55 -8.23 13.92
C GLU A 145 7.67 -7.00 14.21
N THR A 146 6.69 -6.74 13.34
CA THR A 146 5.78 -5.59 13.39
C THR A 146 4.32 -6.03 13.32
N GLY A 147 3.42 -5.10 13.64
CA GLY A 147 1.98 -5.29 13.59
C GLY A 147 1.29 -5.03 14.93
N GLU A 148 0.16 -4.36 14.85
CA GLU A 148 -0.75 -4.11 15.95
C GLU A 148 -2.18 -4.08 15.43
N TRP A 149 -3.13 -4.44 16.29
CA TRP A 149 -4.54 -4.35 15.95
C TRP A 149 -5.04 -2.93 16.12
N ILE A 150 -5.49 -2.34 15.02
CA ILE A 150 -6.03 -0.99 14.97
C ILE A 150 -7.51 -1.12 14.62
N SER A 151 -8.38 -0.42 15.36
CA SER A 151 -9.81 -0.28 15.03
C SER A 151 -10.04 0.87 14.05
N ALA A 152 -11.05 0.75 13.19
CA ALA A 152 -11.37 1.76 12.20
C ALA A 152 -11.98 3.00 12.86
N ALA A 153 -11.37 4.17 12.66
CA ALA A 153 -11.82 5.44 13.19
C ALA A 153 -11.29 6.58 12.32
N PRO A 154 -11.88 7.79 12.36
CA PRO A 154 -11.39 8.92 11.54
C PRO A 154 -9.90 9.23 11.68
N ASP A 155 -9.32 8.97 12.86
CA ASP A 155 -7.90 9.22 13.18
C ASP A 155 -6.96 8.06 12.82
N THR A 156 -7.51 6.89 12.46
CA THR A 156 -6.73 5.69 12.08
C THR A 156 -7.00 5.23 10.65
N LEU A 157 -8.08 5.74 10.03
CA LEU A 157 -8.55 5.26 8.74
C LEU A 157 -7.54 5.48 7.63
N ASP A 158 -6.77 6.57 7.67
CA ASP A 158 -5.83 6.98 6.63
C ASP A 158 -4.92 5.84 6.15
N ASP A 159 -4.41 5.01 7.07
CA ASP A 159 -3.45 3.93 6.82
C ASP A 159 -4.08 2.56 6.51
N TYR A 160 -5.41 2.45 6.56
CA TYR A 160 -6.09 1.23 6.15
C TYR A 160 -5.91 1.00 4.65
N SER A 161 -5.70 -0.25 4.24
CA SER A 161 -5.96 -0.65 2.85
C SER A 161 -7.42 -0.33 2.52
N ALA A 162 -7.66 0.43 1.45
CA ALA A 162 -9.01 0.77 1.04
C ALA A 162 -9.82 -0.47 0.66
N VAL A 163 -9.23 -1.39 -0.09
CA VAL A 163 -9.87 -2.68 -0.43
C VAL A 163 -10.16 -3.48 0.84
N GLY A 164 -9.22 -3.56 1.78
CA GLY A 164 -9.39 -4.23 3.06
C GLY A 164 -10.49 -3.62 3.93
N TYR A 165 -10.52 -2.29 4.03
CA TYR A 165 -11.54 -1.55 4.78
C TYR A 165 -12.94 -1.80 4.22
N PHE A 166 -13.14 -1.62 2.92
CA PHE A 166 -14.44 -1.82 2.30
C PHE A 166 -14.88 -3.29 2.34
N THR A 167 -13.94 -4.24 2.22
CA THR A 167 -14.22 -5.68 2.45
C THR A 167 -14.78 -5.90 3.86
N ALA A 168 -14.08 -5.41 4.89
CA ALA A 168 -14.50 -5.58 6.27
C ALA A 168 -15.84 -4.89 6.58
N LYS A 169 -16.06 -3.70 6.01
CA LYS A 169 -17.29 -2.94 6.15
C LYS A 169 -18.50 -3.71 5.60
N HIS A 170 -18.42 -4.17 4.35
CA HIS A 170 -19.51 -4.91 3.74
C HIS A 170 -19.73 -6.28 4.39
N MET A 171 -18.67 -6.98 4.82
CA MET A 171 -18.82 -8.22 5.60
C MET A 171 -19.55 -7.98 6.93
N ARG A 172 -19.20 -6.90 7.64
CA ARG A 172 -19.88 -6.54 8.89
C ARG A 172 -21.37 -6.26 8.65
N ASP A 173 -21.70 -5.54 7.58
CA ASP A 173 -23.08 -5.20 7.22
C ASP A 173 -23.94 -6.47 6.93
N HIS A 174 -23.32 -7.55 6.44
CA HIS A 174 -24.01 -8.82 6.20
C HIS A 174 -24.18 -9.69 7.45
N GLU A 175 -23.16 -9.76 8.31
CA GLU A 175 -23.02 -10.83 9.31
C GLU A 175 -23.16 -10.36 10.79
N ASP A 176 -23.18 -9.04 11.01
CA ASP A 176 -23.19 -8.40 12.34
C ASP A 176 -22.11 -9.01 13.27
N VAL A 177 -20.88 -9.03 12.79
CA VAL A 177 -19.73 -9.67 13.46
C VAL A 177 -18.51 -8.75 13.43
N CYS A 178 -17.58 -8.92 14.37
CA CYS A 178 -16.29 -8.26 14.28
C CYS A 178 -15.51 -8.85 13.09
N VAL A 179 -14.96 -7.99 12.24
CA VAL A 179 -14.16 -8.39 11.09
C VAL A 179 -12.71 -7.91 11.29
N GLY A 180 -11.79 -8.86 11.29
CA GLY A 180 -10.35 -8.62 11.37
C GLY A 180 -9.69 -8.81 10.01
N ILE A 181 -8.98 -7.80 9.54
CA ILE A 181 -8.14 -7.88 8.34
C ILE A 181 -6.68 -8.08 8.76
N ILE A 182 -6.07 -9.18 8.33
CA ILE A 182 -4.63 -9.35 8.41
C ILE A 182 -4.04 -8.86 7.10
N ASN A 183 -3.29 -7.76 7.15
CA ASN A 183 -2.78 -7.06 5.99
C ASN A 183 -1.30 -7.39 5.76
N LEU A 184 -1.02 -8.15 4.70
CA LEU A 184 0.30 -8.62 4.27
C LEU A 184 0.63 -8.09 2.86
N THR A 185 0.54 -6.78 2.66
CA THR A 185 0.74 -6.13 1.35
C THR A 185 2.04 -5.35 1.27
N LEU A 186 2.62 -5.24 0.08
CA LEU A 186 3.71 -4.30 -0.20
C LEU A 186 3.69 -3.85 -1.67
N GLY A 187 3.69 -2.54 -1.92
CA GLY A 187 3.77 -1.96 -3.26
C GLY A 187 4.94 -2.45 -4.12
N GLY A 188 4.67 -2.68 -5.41
CA GLY A 188 5.70 -3.00 -6.42
C GLY A 188 6.24 -4.43 -6.41
N VAL A 189 5.79 -5.30 -5.51
CA VAL A 189 6.29 -6.68 -5.44
C VAL A 189 5.72 -7.60 -6.50
N ILE A 190 6.54 -8.60 -6.87
CA ILE A 190 6.13 -9.76 -7.68
C ILE A 190 5.55 -10.87 -6.79
N ILE A 191 4.73 -11.77 -7.35
CA ILE A 191 4.13 -12.89 -6.59
C ILE A 191 5.17 -13.78 -5.91
N GLU A 192 6.32 -13.98 -6.54
CA GLU A 192 7.41 -14.82 -6.06
C GLU A 192 7.99 -14.34 -4.72
N ALA A 193 7.84 -13.05 -4.39
CA ALA A 193 8.28 -12.49 -3.11
C ALA A 193 7.52 -13.11 -1.91
N PHE A 194 6.25 -13.51 -2.13
CA PHE A 194 5.40 -14.14 -1.13
C PHE A 194 5.51 -15.68 -1.12
N MET A 195 6.24 -16.27 -2.06
CA MET A 195 6.32 -17.71 -2.23
C MET A 195 7.51 -18.30 -1.47
N SER A 196 7.35 -19.50 -0.92
CA SER A 196 8.47 -20.25 -0.34
C SER A 196 9.39 -20.80 -1.44
N PRO A 197 10.64 -21.17 -1.13
CA PRO A 197 11.51 -21.87 -2.09
C PRO A 197 10.87 -23.13 -2.69
N GLN A 198 10.07 -23.86 -1.89
CA GLN A 198 9.38 -25.07 -2.37
C GLN A 198 8.26 -24.75 -3.36
N MET A 199 7.55 -23.64 -3.17
CA MET A 199 6.52 -23.21 -4.14
C MET A 199 7.15 -22.83 -5.49
N LEU A 200 8.41 -22.35 -5.47
CA LEU A 200 9.18 -21.94 -6.64
C LEU A 200 10.02 -23.07 -7.27
N GLU A 201 9.84 -24.34 -6.88
CA GLU A 201 10.58 -25.46 -7.47
C GLU A 201 10.37 -25.54 -9.01
N GLY A 202 11.45 -25.47 -9.78
CA GLY A 202 11.44 -25.38 -11.25
C GLY A 202 11.54 -23.96 -11.81
N PHE A 203 11.45 -22.93 -10.97
CA PHE A 203 11.73 -21.53 -11.33
C PHE A 203 13.17 -21.16 -10.95
N ASP A 204 14.14 -21.82 -11.60
CA ASP A 204 15.57 -21.76 -11.24
C ASP A 204 16.13 -20.32 -11.22
N GLY A 205 15.64 -19.44 -12.09
CA GLY A 205 16.02 -18.02 -12.10
C GLY A 205 15.59 -17.28 -10.83
N ALA A 206 14.35 -17.51 -10.36
CA ALA A 206 13.84 -16.90 -9.14
C ALA A 206 14.58 -17.44 -7.90
N LEU A 207 14.84 -18.75 -7.86
CA LEU A 207 15.60 -19.39 -6.78
C LEU A 207 17.06 -18.90 -6.74
N ALA A 208 17.71 -18.79 -7.89
CA ALA A 208 19.08 -18.27 -7.98
C ALA A 208 19.16 -16.79 -7.57
N GLU A 209 18.12 -15.99 -7.86
CA GLU A 209 18.04 -14.62 -7.37
C GLU A 209 17.88 -14.58 -5.84
N ALA A 210 16.93 -15.33 -5.28
CA ALA A 210 16.73 -15.42 -3.83
C ALA A 210 18.01 -15.83 -3.07
N GLU A 211 18.79 -16.77 -3.63
CA GLU A 211 20.03 -17.25 -3.01
C GLU A 211 21.05 -16.14 -2.78
N LYS A 212 21.18 -15.19 -3.72
CA LYS A 212 22.11 -14.04 -3.57
C LYS A 212 21.76 -13.21 -2.33
N PHE A 213 20.47 -13.03 -2.08
CA PHE A 213 19.98 -12.21 -0.97
C PHE A 213 20.03 -12.92 0.38
N LYS A 214 20.44 -14.20 0.47
CA LYS A 214 20.73 -14.84 1.76
C LYS A 214 21.98 -14.29 2.45
N ASP A 215 22.91 -13.73 1.68
CA ASP A 215 24.12 -13.09 2.19
C ASP A 215 23.81 -11.70 2.76
N ASP A 216 24.01 -11.52 4.06
CA ASP A 216 23.74 -10.26 4.76
C ASP A 216 24.67 -9.13 4.28
N GLU A 217 25.94 -9.43 3.99
CA GLU A 217 26.89 -8.43 3.50
C GLU A 217 26.52 -7.97 2.09
N TYR A 218 26.06 -8.89 1.24
CA TYR A 218 25.53 -8.54 -0.09
C TYR A 218 24.33 -7.60 0.02
N ARG A 219 23.36 -7.90 0.89
CA ARG A 219 22.19 -7.02 1.10
C ARG A 219 22.59 -5.64 1.60
N GLN A 220 23.46 -5.56 2.60
CA GLN A 220 23.92 -4.28 3.15
C GLN A 220 24.68 -3.44 2.12
N LYS A 221 25.49 -4.09 1.26
CA LYS A 221 26.17 -3.42 0.15
C LYS A 221 25.18 -2.83 -0.86
N ILE A 222 24.13 -3.56 -1.21
CA ILE A 222 23.09 -3.08 -2.14
C ILE A 222 22.32 -1.89 -1.56
N LEU A 223 21.89 -1.98 -0.29
CA LEU A 223 21.17 -0.88 0.37
C LEU A 223 22.03 0.39 0.41
N LYS A 224 23.29 0.26 0.82
CA LYS A 224 24.24 1.38 0.80
C LYS A 224 24.44 1.96 -0.61
N LEU A 225 24.55 1.10 -1.63
CA LEU A 225 24.72 1.56 -3.01
C LEU A 225 23.47 2.29 -3.53
N ASN A 226 22.27 1.82 -3.19
CA ASN A 226 21.02 2.51 -3.52
C ASN A 226 21.03 3.93 -2.93
N ASP A 227 21.35 4.07 -1.63
CA ASP A 227 21.40 5.35 -0.93
C ASP A 227 22.44 6.30 -1.56
N GLU A 228 23.67 5.82 -1.74
CA GLU A 228 24.77 6.60 -2.34
C GLU A 228 24.46 7.02 -3.78
N ASN A 229 23.78 6.18 -4.57
CA ASN A 229 23.39 6.49 -5.94
C ASN A 229 22.28 7.55 -5.98
N ALA A 230 21.25 7.38 -5.15
CA ALA A 230 20.13 8.32 -5.06
C ALA A 230 20.60 9.70 -4.57
N GLU A 231 21.39 9.74 -3.49
CA GLU A 231 21.96 10.99 -2.96
C GLU A 231 22.87 11.67 -3.97
N ARG A 232 23.76 10.91 -4.64
CA ARG A 232 24.65 11.43 -5.67
C ARG A 232 23.88 12.03 -6.84
N TRP A 233 22.85 11.34 -7.32
CA TRP A 233 22.04 11.82 -8.43
C TRP A 233 21.30 13.11 -8.07
N ARG A 234 20.60 13.13 -6.93
CA ARG A 234 19.84 14.31 -6.45
C ARG A 234 20.75 15.51 -6.19
N SER A 235 21.88 15.29 -5.51
CA SER A 235 22.84 16.35 -5.21
C SER A 235 23.47 16.95 -6.48
N ASN A 236 23.77 16.11 -7.48
CA ASN A 236 24.26 16.60 -8.78
C ASN A 236 23.17 17.38 -9.53
N LEU A 237 21.94 16.89 -9.53
CA LEU A 237 20.81 17.57 -10.15
C LEU A 237 20.63 18.96 -9.54
N ASP A 238 20.52 19.06 -8.21
CA ASP A 238 20.33 20.33 -7.51
C ASP A 238 21.51 21.28 -7.69
N ARG A 239 22.74 20.77 -7.64
CA ARG A 239 23.94 21.59 -7.92
C ARG A 239 23.90 22.19 -9.31
N ASP A 240 23.43 21.45 -10.30
CA ASP A 240 23.46 21.87 -11.70
C ASP A 240 22.20 22.64 -12.11
N ASP A 241 21.13 22.60 -11.30
CA ASP A 241 19.85 23.28 -11.56
C ASP A 241 20.01 24.80 -11.55
N VAL A 242 19.83 25.41 -12.72
CA VAL A 242 19.89 26.87 -12.89
C VAL A 242 18.71 27.54 -12.20
N GLY A 243 17.53 26.91 -12.17
CA GLY A 243 16.35 27.51 -11.54
C GLY A 243 16.49 27.64 -10.02
N LEU A 244 17.21 26.73 -9.37
CA LEU A 244 17.56 26.89 -7.95
C LEU A 244 18.55 28.05 -7.70
N LYS A 245 19.46 28.32 -8.64
CA LYS A 245 20.45 29.40 -8.51
C LYS A 245 19.86 30.77 -8.82
N ASP A 246 18.97 30.82 -9.81
CA ASP A 246 18.36 32.04 -10.34
C ASP A 246 16.98 32.32 -9.74
N HIS A 247 16.56 31.56 -8.74
CA HIS A 247 15.32 31.74 -7.99
C HIS A 247 14.04 31.67 -8.85
N TYR A 248 13.90 30.59 -9.63
CA TYR A 248 12.75 30.38 -10.51
C TYR A 248 11.42 30.16 -9.78
N GLU A 249 11.44 29.94 -8.46
CA GLU A 249 10.24 29.80 -7.63
C GLU A 249 9.29 31.01 -7.67
N ASP A 250 9.77 32.22 -8.00
CA ASP A 250 8.94 33.41 -8.16
C ASP A 250 8.14 33.42 -9.48
N GLY A 251 8.53 32.56 -10.42
CA GLY A 251 7.92 32.37 -11.73
C GLY A 251 8.20 33.47 -12.76
N LYS A 252 8.84 34.58 -12.39
CA LYS A 252 9.01 35.75 -13.25
C LYS A 252 9.82 35.42 -14.50
N THR A 253 11.00 34.84 -14.31
CA THR A 253 11.90 34.47 -15.43
C THR A 253 11.25 33.46 -16.36
N ILE A 254 10.55 32.46 -15.80
CA ILE A 254 9.84 31.43 -16.56
C ILE A 254 8.73 32.06 -17.41
N LEU A 255 7.94 32.98 -16.83
CA LEU A 255 6.82 33.62 -17.53
C LEU A 255 7.26 34.61 -18.61
N GLU A 256 8.43 35.24 -18.46
CA GLU A 256 8.97 36.22 -19.41
C GLU A 256 9.72 35.57 -20.58
N THR A 257 10.43 34.46 -20.33
CA THR A 257 11.41 33.90 -21.28
C THR A 257 11.19 32.42 -21.60
N GLY A 258 10.31 31.74 -20.87
CA GLY A 258 10.05 30.32 -21.01
C GLY A 258 9.38 29.94 -22.33
N LYS A 259 9.57 28.69 -22.71
CA LYS A 259 8.85 28.08 -23.84
C LYS A 259 7.44 27.70 -23.40
N GLN A 260 6.50 27.71 -24.33
CA GLN A 260 5.13 27.30 -24.05
C GLN A 260 4.95 25.79 -24.23
N ILE A 261 4.25 25.17 -23.28
CA ILE A 261 3.89 23.75 -23.31
C ILE A 261 2.49 23.60 -22.71
N ALA A 262 1.67 22.70 -23.25
CA ALA A 262 0.37 22.41 -22.64
C ALA A 262 0.53 21.45 -21.46
N PHE A 263 -0.28 21.56 -20.42
CA PHE A 263 -0.41 20.54 -19.38
C PHE A 263 -1.87 20.42 -18.95
N PRO A 264 -2.32 19.25 -18.47
CA PRO A 264 -1.55 18.01 -18.29
C PRO A 264 -1.32 17.23 -19.59
N GLN A 265 -0.14 16.61 -19.77
CA GLN A 265 0.20 15.71 -20.87
C GLN A 265 1.44 14.84 -20.57
N PHE A 266 1.65 13.78 -21.35
CA PHE A 266 2.89 13.00 -21.35
C PHE A 266 4.01 13.76 -22.06
N PHE A 267 5.25 13.64 -21.57
CA PHE A 267 6.39 14.32 -22.22
C PHE A 267 6.77 13.66 -23.54
N SER A 268 6.45 12.37 -23.73
CA SER A 268 6.67 11.62 -24.98
C SER A 268 6.00 12.28 -26.20
N ASP A 269 4.92 13.03 -25.97
CA ASP A 269 4.16 13.71 -27.01
C ASP A 269 4.65 15.16 -27.25
N THR A 270 5.79 15.53 -26.67
CA THR A 270 6.33 16.90 -26.66
C THR A 270 7.83 16.93 -26.96
N GLU A 271 8.42 18.13 -26.98
CA GLU A 271 9.88 18.31 -27.10
C GLU A 271 10.66 17.81 -25.86
N LEU A 272 9.97 17.42 -24.79
CA LEU A 272 10.55 16.83 -23.57
C LEU A 272 10.64 15.30 -23.62
N SER A 273 10.35 14.67 -24.75
CA SER A 273 10.42 13.21 -24.89
C SER A 273 11.82 12.68 -24.51
N GLY A 274 11.87 11.74 -23.57
CA GLY A 274 13.14 11.16 -23.07
C GLY A 274 13.97 12.10 -22.21
N PHE A 275 13.41 13.22 -21.75
CA PHE A 275 14.12 14.18 -20.92
C PHE A 275 14.40 13.64 -19.51
N VAL A 276 15.65 13.78 -19.08
CA VAL A 276 16.12 13.45 -17.73
C VAL A 276 16.74 14.68 -17.11
N GLY A 277 16.33 15.00 -15.88
CA GLY A 277 16.76 16.17 -15.14
C GLY A 277 15.58 16.91 -14.53
N SER A 278 15.66 18.24 -14.46
CA SER A 278 14.60 19.07 -13.89
C SER A 278 14.08 20.10 -14.89
N ILE A 279 12.78 20.36 -14.82
CA ILE A 279 12.13 21.50 -15.47
C ILE A 279 11.38 22.33 -14.43
N TRP A 280 11.23 23.61 -14.72
CA TRP A 280 10.41 24.52 -13.95
C TRP A 280 9.27 25.00 -14.83
N ILE A 281 8.03 24.78 -14.39
CA ILE A 281 6.83 25.20 -15.11
C ILE A 281 6.15 26.31 -14.30
N ALA A 282 5.65 27.35 -14.99
CA ALA A 282 4.94 28.44 -14.34
C ALA A 282 3.66 28.82 -15.10
N LYS A 283 2.63 29.17 -14.35
CA LYS A 283 1.36 29.66 -14.89
C LYS A 283 0.72 30.69 -13.98
N LYS A 284 0.16 31.71 -14.63
CA LYS A 284 -0.67 32.72 -13.99
C LYS A 284 -2.12 32.26 -13.92
N PHE A 285 -2.78 32.59 -12.83
CA PHE A 285 -4.23 32.52 -12.70
C PHE A 285 -4.77 33.80 -12.05
N THR A 286 -6.06 34.08 -12.24
CA THR A 286 -6.72 35.24 -11.64
C THR A 286 -7.69 34.77 -10.57
N ALA A 287 -7.49 35.22 -9.33
CA ALA A 287 -8.42 34.96 -8.23
C ALA A 287 -9.40 36.14 -8.07
N PRO A 288 -10.72 35.89 -8.07
CA PRO A 288 -11.70 36.91 -7.73
C PRO A 288 -11.51 37.42 -6.29
N LYS A 289 -11.91 38.67 -6.06
CA LYS A 289 -11.85 39.30 -4.73
C LYS A 289 -12.48 38.47 -3.61
N GLU A 290 -13.54 37.74 -3.93
CA GLU A 290 -14.27 36.91 -2.96
C GLU A 290 -13.49 35.68 -2.49
N TYR A 291 -12.46 35.26 -3.22
CA TYR A 291 -11.59 34.11 -2.91
C TYR A 291 -10.17 34.52 -2.50
N ALA A 292 -9.80 35.78 -2.70
CA ALA A 292 -8.55 36.33 -2.21
C ALA A 292 -8.41 36.16 -0.68
N GLY A 293 -7.23 35.74 -0.24
CA GLY A 293 -6.92 35.49 1.17
C GLY A 293 -7.53 34.22 1.75
N LYS A 294 -8.46 33.51 1.06
CA LYS A 294 -9.03 32.27 1.58
C LYS A 294 -8.07 31.09 1.48
N LYS A 295 -8.27 30.11 2.34
CA LYS A 295 -7.67 28.77 2.20
C LYS A 295 -8.18 28.09 0.93
N ALA A 296 -7.32 27.29 0.34
CA ALA A 296 -7.61 26.48 -0.83
C ALA A 296 -6.69 25.25 -0.83
N THR A 297 -6.86 24.37 -1.81
CA THR A 297 -5.91 23.29 -2.08
C THR A 297 -5.50 23.37 -3.55
N LEU A 298 -4.20 23.25 -3.83
CA LEU A 298 -3.68 23.09 -5.18
C LEU A 298 -3.74 21.62 -5.59
N TRP A 299 -4.48 21.32 -6.66
CA TRP A 299 -4.63 19.97 -7.20
C TRP A 299 -3.87 19.90 -8.52
N LEU A 300 -2.92 18.96 -8.63
CA LEU A 300 -2.06 18.81 -9.81
C LEU A 300 -2.05 17.38 -10.38
N GLY A 301 -3.09 16.58 -10.10
CA GLY A 301 -3.15 15.18 -10.53
C GLY A 301 -1.96 14.37 -10.01
N THR A 302 -1.33 13.56 -10.86
CA THR A 302 -0.06 12.89 -10.56
C THR A 302 1.02 13.38 -11.51
N ILE A 303 2.25 13.48 -11.04
CA ILE A 303 3.42 13.98 -11.79
C ILE A 303 4.49 12.90 -11.72
N THR A 304 5.27 12.69 -12.79
CA THR A 304 6.38 11.72 -12.78
C THR A 304 7.39 12.02 -11.69
N ASP A 305 7.92 10.96 -11.07
CA ASP A 305 8.92 10.99 -10.01
C ASP A 305 8.56 12.00 -8.93
N TYR A 306 9.19 13.17 -8.85
CA TYR A 306 8.92 14.08 -7.74
C TYR A 306 8.89 15.54 -8.14
N ASP A 307 8.23 16.34 -7.30
CA ASP A 307 7.98 17.75 -7.58
C ASP A 307 8.09 18.65 -6.33
N PHE A 308 8.31 19.94 -6.59
CA PHE A 308 8.24 21.00 -5.58
C PHE A 308 7.31 22.10 -6.08
N CYS A 309 6.32 22.46 -5.27
CA CYS A 309 5.29 23.41 -5.64
C CYS A 309 5.41 24.71 -4.87
N TYR A 310 5.22 25.81 -5.60
CA TYR A 310 5.27 27.17 -5.08
C TYR A 310 4.06 27.96 -5.56
N LEU A 311 3.56 28.84 -4.69
CA LEU A 311 2.53 29.81 -5.01
C LEU A 311 3.02 31.20 -4.63
N ASN A 312 3.06 32.11 -5.62
CA ASN A 312 3.54 33.47 -5.46
C ASN A 312 4.95 33.58 -4.84
N GLY A 313 5.83 32.61 -5.14
CA GLY A 313 7.18 32.49 -4.59
C GLY A 313 7.30 31.69 -3.29
N GLU A 314 6.20 31.37 -2.63
CA GLU A 314 6.21 30.63 -1.36
C GLU A 314 6.06 29.13 -1.61
N PHE A 315 6.88 28.32 -0.95
CA PHE A 315 6.80 26.86 -1.01
C PHE A 315 5.53 26.36 -0.31
N ILE A 316 4.75 25.51 -0.99
CA ILE A 316 3.48 24.98 -0.47
C ILE A 316 3.45 23.45 -0.36
N GLY A 317 4.40 22.73 -0.96
CA GLY A 317 4.48 21.29 -0.79
C GLY A 317 5.33 20.56 -1.82
N THR A 318 5.51 19.27 -1.57
CA THR A 318 6.28 18.35 -2.41
C THR A 318 5.69 16.95 -2.32
N THR A 319 5.89 16.14 -3.35
CA THR A 319 5.62 14.71 -3.39
C THR A 319 6.80 14.03 -4.04
N ASP A 320 7.25 12.91 -3.46
CA ASP A 320 8.56 12.29 -3.67
C ASP A 320 8.58 11.12 -4.68
N TYR A 321 7.42 10.69 -5.19
CA TYR A 321 7.34 9.68 -6.26
C TYR A 321 6.05 9.81 -7.11
N CYS A 322 5.98 9.06 -8.22
CA CYS A 322 5.03 9.29 -9.30
C CYS A 322 3.54 9.17 -8.92
N TYR A 323 3.17 8.26 -8.02
CA TYR A 323 1.78 7.80 -7.91
C TYR A 323 0.83 8.54 -6.93
N PRO A 324 1.27 9.24 -5.86
CA PRO A 324 0.35 9.96 -5.00
C PRO A 324 -0.29 11.14 -5.73
N PRO A 325 -1.60 11.40 -5.53
CA PRO A 325 -2.20 12.64 -5.98
C PRO A 325 -1.48 13.86 -5.37
N ARG A 326 -1.14 14.86 -6.18
CA ARG A 326 -0.56 16.14 -5.76
C ARG A 326 -1.68 17.02 -5.26
N ARG A 327 -1.75 17.13 -3.94
CA ARG A 327 -2.70 17.98 -3.21
C ARG A 327 -1.92 18.76 -2.16
N TYR A 328 -1.77 20.06 -2.38
CA TYR A 328 -1.01 20.94 -1.50
C TYR A 328 -1.91 21.99 -0.87
N ASP A 329 -1.94 22.03 0.45
CA ASP A 329 -2.71 23.02 1.19
C ASP A 329 -2.16 24.42 0.93
N ILE A 330 -3.05 25.32 0.51
CA ILE A 330 -2.74 26.73 0.36
C ILE A 330 -3.22 27.45 1.62
N PRO A 331 -2.29 27.99 2.44
CA PRO A 331 -2.65 28.68 3.67
C PRO A 331 -3.42 29.98 3.40
N GLU A 332 -4.14 30.43 4.43
CA GLU A 332 -4.85 31.71 4.41
C GLU A 332 -3.88 32.87 4.13
N GLY A 333 -4.32 33.85 3.34
CA GLY A 333 -3.54 35.04 2.98
C GLY A 333 -2.58 34.86 1.81
N LEU A 334 -2.31 33.63 1.33
CA LEU A 334 -1.34 33.42 0.26
C LEU A 334 -1.87 33.77 -1.14
N ILE A 335 -3.18 33.56 -1.37
CA ILE A 335 -3.86 33.94 -2.61
C ILE A 335 -4.20 35.42 -2.59
N ARG A 336 -3.81 36.15 -3.63
CA ARG A 336 -4.02 37.60 -3.79
C ARG A 336 -5.24 37.87 -4.67
N GLU A 337 -5.91 39.00 -4.48
CA GLU A 337 -6.91 39.46 -5.45
C GLU A 337 -6.21 39.74 -6.80
N GLY A 338 -6.79 39.26 -7.89
CA GLY A 338 -6.21 39.41 -9.21
C GLY A 338 -5.16 38.33 -9.51
N GLU A 339 -4.03 38.74 -10.07
CA GLU A 339 -3.02 37.83 -10.61
C GLU A 339 -2.23 37.10 -9.51
N ASN A 340 -2.09 35.79 -9.69
CA ASN A 340 -1.29 34.88 -8.88
C ASN A 340 -0.47 33.98 -9.79
N THR A 341 0.66 33.47 -9.30
CA THR A 341 1.55 32.59 -10.07
C THR A 341 1.76 31.28 -9.34
N VAL A 342 1.49 30.16 -10.00
CA VAL A 342 1.92 28.82 -9.57
C VAL A 342 3.21 28.46 -10.29
N VAL A 343 4.17 27.92 -9.55
CA VAL A 343 5.40 27.35 -10.09
C VAL A 343 5.54 25.91 -9.60
N VAL A 344 5.93 25.01 -10.49
CA VAL A 344 6.24 23.62 -10.14
C VAL A 344 7.61 23.27 -10.71
N ARG A 345 8.52 22.82 -9.84
CA ARG A 345 9.75 22.15 -10.26
C ARG A 345 9.46 20.67 -10.38
N ILE A 346 9.60 20.10 -11.57
CA ILE A 346 9.39 18.68 -11.84
C ILE A 346 10.75 18.04 -12.10
N CYS A 347 11.08 17.00 -11.35
CA CYS A 347 12.30 16.22 -11.51
C CYS A 347 11.96 14.87 -12.16
N VAL A 348 12.71 14.49 -13.20
CA VAL A 348 12.49 13.26 -13.97
C VAL A 348 13.78 12.44 -13.95
N GLU A 349 13.72 11.26 -13.34
CA GLU A 349 14.85 10.37 -13.07
C GLU A 349 15.20 9.48 -14.28
N LYS A 350 14.21 9.06 -15.07
CA LYS A 350 14.39 8.00 -16.09
C LYS A 350 13.91 8.31 -17.51
N GLY A 351 13.44 9.52 -17.80
CA GLY A 351 13.07 9.92 -19.16
C GLY A 351 11.59 9.78 -19.49
N PHE A 352 10.79 9.27 -18.56
CA PHE A 352 9.35 9.02 -18.71
C PHE A 352 8.50 10.09 -18.01
N GLY A 353 8.80 11.37 -18.30
CA GLY A 353 8.10 12.49 -17.67
C GLY A 353 6.63 12.62 -18.09
N ARG A 354 5.76 12.99 -17.14
CA ARG A 354 4.37 13.33 -17.38
C ARG A 354 3.82 14.23 -16.30
N VAL A 355 2.80 14.99 -16.68
CA VAL A 355 1.74 15.45 -15.79
C VAL A 355 0.49 14.72 -16.27
N THR A 356 -0.04 13.79 -15.47
CA THR A 356 -1.01 12.80 -15.96
C THR A 356 -2.26 13.49 -16.53
N PRO A 357 -2.57 13.30 -17.84
CA PRO A 357 -3.76 13.87 -18.46
C PRO A 357 -5.03 13.33 -17.81
N GLY A 358 -6.17 14.01 -17.98
CA GLY A 358 -7.46 13.54 -17.44
C GLY A 358 -7.58 13.62 -15.92
N LYS A 359 -6.66 14.35 -15.25
CA LYS A 359 -6.70 14.66 -13.82
C LYS A 359 -7.10 16.12 -13.59
N LEU A 360 -7.73 16.44 -12.44
CA LEU A 360 -8.07 17.81 -12.05
C LEU A 360 -6.76 18.56 -11.83
N TYR A 361 -6.69 19.71 -12.50
CA TYR A 361 -5.55 20.60 -12.44
C TYR A 361 -6.07 21.99 -12.12
N GLY A 362 -5.97 22.43 -10.86
CA GLY A 362 -6.65 23.65 -10.42
C GLY A 362 -6.40 24.06 -8.98
N VAL A 363 -6.77 25.31 -8.67
CA VAL A 363 -6.92 25.80 -7.30
C VAL A 363 -8.35 25.60 -6.86
N VAL A 364 -8.55 24.83 -5.80
CA VAL A 364 -9.87 24.39 -5.33
C VAL A 364 -10.19 25.07 -4.01
N PHE A 365 -11.30 25.81 -3.97
CA PHE A 365 -11.84 26.44 -2.78
C PHE A 365 -13.05 25.66 -2.27
N GLY A 366 -13.12 25.46 -0.95
CA GLY A 366 -14.21 24.78 -0.29
C GLY A 366 -13.71 23.78 0.74
N SER A 367 -14.60 23.35 1.63
CA SER A 367 -14.35 22.30 2.60
C SER A 367 -15.11 21.03 2.22
N GLY A 368 -14.47 19.87 2.31
CA GLY A 368 -15.13 18.59 2.02
C GLY A 368 -15.35 18.34 0.53
N VAL A 369 -14.47 18.86 -0.32
CA VAL A 369 -14.48 18.64 -1.78
C VAL A 369 -14.34 17.14 -2.09
N ARG A 370 -15.17 16.66 -3.00
CA ARG A 370 -15.27 15.23 -3.35
C ARG A 370 -15.15 15.05 -4.86
N THR A 371 -14.55 13.96 -5.32
CA THR A 371 -14.59 13.56 -6.73
C THR A 371 -15.83 12.70 -6.96
N THR A 372 -16.68 13.07 -7.91
CA THR A 372 -17.95 12.35 -8.16
C THR A 372 -17.77 11.09 -8.99
N ASP A 373 -16.65 10.99 -9.70
CA ASP A 373 -16.30 9.86 -10.56
C ASP A 373 -15.06 9.10 -10.07
N GLY A 374 -14.43 9.53 -8.97
CA GLY A 374 -13.17 8.98 -8.49
C GLY A 374 -11.94 9.31 -9.36
N PHE A 375 -12.11 10.14 -10.39
CA PHE A 375 -11.14 10.30 -11.47
C PHE A 375 -10.72 11.73 -11.67
N THR A 376 -11.67 12.68 -11.84
CA THR A 376 -11.55 14.15 -11.67
C THR A 376 -12.45 15.05 -12.56
N GLU A 377 -13.33 14.53 -13.42
CA GLU A 377 -14.13 15.43 -14.28
C GLU A 377 -15.28 16.12 -13.51
N GLY A 378 -15.76 15.50 -12.43
CA GLY A 378 -16.74 16.10 -11.53
C GLY A 378 -16.21 16.25 -10.12
N ILE A 379 -16.29 17.46 -9.58
CA ILE A 379 -16.13 17.69 -8.16
C ILE A 379 -17.41 18.25 -7.54
N ASP A 380 -17.73 17.80 -6.35
CA ASP A 380 -18.84 18.29 -5.53
C ASP A 380 -18.29 18.92 -4.23
N GLY A 381 -19.05 19.84 -3.65
CA GLY A 381 -18.68 20.54 -2.41
C GLY A 381 -17.59 21.61 -2.58
N ALA A 382 -17.13 21.88 -3.79
CA ALA A 382 -16.25 23.01 -4.06
C ALA A 382 -17.07 24.30 -4.19
N ASP A 383 -16.67 25.33 -3.44
CA ASP A 383 -17.22 26.68 -3.57
C ASP A 383 -16.80 27.32 -4.90
N HIS A 384 -15.57 27.02 -5.35
CA HIS A 384 -15.02 27.52 -6.61
C HIS A 384 -13.79 26.72 -7.04
N VAL A 385 -13.57 26.69 -8.35
CA VAL A 385 -12.41 26.04 -8.96
C VAL A 385 -11.82 26.97 -10.00
N ILE A 386 -10.53 27.25 -9.86
CA ILE A 386 -9.77 27.95 -10.87
C ILE A 386 -8.95 26.91 -11.64
N GLY A 387 -9.38 26.61 -12.87
CA GLY A 387 -8.70 25.65 -13.73
C GLY A 387 -7.31 26.13 -14.13
N LEU A 388 -6.33 25.22 -14.04
CA LEU A 388 -4.94 25.46 -14.39
C LEU A 388 -4.49 24.69 -15.65
N GLY A 389 -5.35 23.87 -16.24
CA GLY A 389 -5.07 23.19 -17.51
C GLY A 389 -4.78 24.15 -18.68
N GLY A 390 -4.22 23.62 -19.76
CA GLY A 390 -3.86 24.37 -20.97
C GLY A 390 -2.40 24.80 -20.98
N VAL A 391 -2.10 25.97 -21.57
CA VAL A 391 -0.71 26.41 -21.79
C VAL A 391 -0.05 26.89 -20.50
N TRP A 392 1.17 26.43 -20.26
CA TRP A 392 2.14 26.81 -19.24
C TRP A 392 3.41 27.32 -19.91
N ASN A 393 4.22 28.10 -19.20
CA ASN A 393 5.59 28.39 -19.62
C ASN A 393 6.54 27.47 -18.87
N TYR A 394 7.62 27.05 -19.51
CA TYR A 394 8.63 26.23 -18.86
C TYR A 394 10.06 26.63 -19.23
N LEU A 395 10.97 26.36 -18.30
CA LEU A 395 12.42 26.43 -18.48
C LEU A 395 13.07 25.13 -17.99
N TYR A 396 14.23 24.80 -18.55
CA TYR A 396 15.06 23.73 -18.00
C TYR A 396 15.73 24.21 -16.72
N GLY A 397 15.70 23.39 -15.67
CA GLY A 397 16.55 23.58 -14.49
C GLY A 397 17.94 23.00 -14.77
N ALA A 398 18.01 21.68 -14.93
CA ALA A 398 19.21 20.95 -15.31
C ALA A 398 18.88 19.77 -16.21
N LYS A 399 19.82 19.38 -17.07
CA LYS A 399 19.79 18.12 -17.82
C LYS A 399 20.92 17.22 -17.33
N CYS A 400 20.60 15.97 -17.00
CA CYS A 400 21.58 15.00 -16.49
C CYS A 400 21.38 13.61 -17.09
N GLY A 401 22.20 12.64 -16.67
CA GLY A 401 22.00 11.22 -16.96
C GLY A 401 20.90 10.62 -16.08
N ALA A 402 20.37 9.45 -16.47
CA ALA A 402 19.37 8.73 -15.70
C ALA A 402 19.88 8.39 -14.29
N ALA A 403 18.96 8.37 -13.32
CA ALA A 403 19.25 7.82 -12.02
C ALA A 403 19.56 6.32 -12.17
N GLU A 404 20.51 5.84 -11.38
CA GLU A 404 20.81 4.40 -11.33
C GLU A 404 19.59 3.63 -10.82
N GLU A 405 19.41 2.42 -11.32
CA GLU A 405 18.29 1.57 -10.89
C GLU A 405 18.40 1.24 -9.39
N THR A 406 17.30 1.45 -8.66
CA THR A 406 17.21 1.07 -7.25
C THR A 406 16.88 -0.42 -7.16
N VAL A 407 17.71 -1.19 -6.46
CA VAL A 407 17.42 -2.60 -6.20
C VAL A 407 16.58 -2.72 -4.93
N PHE A 408 15.29 -2.99 -5.09
CA PHE A 408 14.38 -3.23 -3.97
C PHE A 408 14.55 -4.64 -3.42
N VAL A 409 15.24 -4.77 -2.29
CA VAL A 409 15.48 -6.06 -1.61
C VAL A 409 14.17 -6.79 -1.32
N ASN A 410 13.17 -6.08 -0.82
CA ASN A 410 11.88 -6.65 -0.43
C ASN A 410 11.01 -7.12 -1.62
N TRP A 411 11.39 -6.78 -2.86
CA TRP A 411 10.69 -7.23 -4.06
C TRP A 411 11.24 -8.55 -4.60
N LYS A 412 12.33 -9.06 -4.02
CA LYS A 412 13.01 -10.25 -4.52
C LYS A 412 12.24 -11.51 -4.14
N PRO A 413 12.37 -12.60 -4.94
CA PRO A 413 11.71 -13.86 -4.63
C PRO A 413 12.00 -14.32 -3.20
N THR A 414 10.99 -14.88 -2.54
CA THR A 414 11.01 -15.38 -1.16
C THR A 414 11.17 -14.34 -0.04
N ALA A 415 11.41 -13.06 -0.37
CA ALA A 415 11.74 -12.03 0.61
C ALA A 415 10.66 -11.86 1.70
N LEU A 416 9.39 -11.83 1.30
CA LEU A 416 8.27 -11.52 2.20
C LEU A 416 7.65 -12.77 2.81
N TYR A 417 7.85 -13.95 2.19
CA TYR A 417 7.32 -15.21 2.69
C TYR A 417 7.72 -15.47 4.15
N ASN A 418 9.03 -15.43 4.44
CA ASN A 418 9.57 -15.81 5.74
C ASN A 418 9.29 -14.78 6.85
N GLY A 419 9.27 -13.49 6.51
CA GLY A 419 9.12 -12.39 7.47
C GLY A 419 7.69 -11.99 7.75
N MET A 420 6.76 -12.23 6.80
CA MET A 420 5.38 -11.73 6.89
C MET A 420 4.33 -12.84 6.88
N MET A 421 4.46 -13.84 6.00
CA MET A 421 3.39 -14.83 5.76
C MET A 421 3.53 -16.08 6.62
N ALA A 422 4.69 -16.72 6.57
CA ALA A 422 4.96 -17.98 7.26
C ALA A 422 4.73 -17.91 8.79
N PRO A 423 5.09 -16.82 9.50
CA PRO A 423 4.86 -16.74 10.95
C PRO A 423 3.37 -16.74 11.36
N LEU A 424 2.45 -16.47 10.42
CA LEU A 424 1.00 -16.39 10.66
C LEU A 424 0.23 -17.64 10.19
N SER A 425 0.92 -18.63 9.64
CA SER A 425 0.33 -19.85 9.07
C SER A 425 -0.49 -20.72 10.04
N GLY A 426 -0.34 -20.51 11.35
CA GLY A 426 -1.10 -21.21 12.38
C GLY A 426 -2.50 -20.66 12.64
N LEU A 427 -2.91 -19.56 11.99
CA LEU A 427 -4.21 -18.92 12.23
C LEU A 427 -5.34 -19.60 11.46
N SER A 428 -6.47 -19.79 12.12
CA SER A 428 -7.73 -20.02 11.43
C SER A 428 -8.23 -18.73 10.79
N VAL A 429 -8.61 -18.79 9.50
CA VAL A 429 -9.11 -17.63 8.74
C VAL A 429 -10.30 -18.02 7.87
N LYS A 430 -11.16 -17.07 7.52
CA LYS A 430 -12.32 -17.29 6.64
C LYS A 430 -11.93 -17.36 5.17
N ALA A 431 -11.03 -16.48 4.72
CA ALA A 431 -10.61 -16.39 3.32
C ALA A 431 -9.25 -15.69 3.17
N PHE A 432 -8.66 -15.84 1.98
CA PHE A 432 -7.45 -15.15 1.54
C PHE A 432 -7.76 -14.36 0.25
N ALA A 433 -7.65 -13.03 0.28
CA ALA A 433 -7.82 -12.17 -0.88
C ALA A 433 -6.48 -11.63 -1.37
N TYR A 434 -6.22 -11.76 -2.66
CA TYR A 434 -4.95 -11.42 -3.28
C TYR A 434 -5.14 -10.50 -4.48
N TYR A 435 -4.52 -9.32 -4.44
CA TYR A 435 -4.59 -8.33 -5.51
C TYR A 435 -3.18 -7.88 -5.90
N GLN A 436 -2.66 -8.52 -6.95
CA GLN A 436 -1.32 -8.27 -7.48
C GLN A 436 -1.26 -8.68 -8.94
N GLY A 437 -0.30 -8.12 -9.66
CA GLY A 437 0.15 -8.65 -10.93
C GLY A 437 1.02 -7.68 -11.72
N GLU A 438 0.93 -6.38 -11.45
CA GLU A 438 1.54 -5.32 -12.26
C GLU A 438 3.04 -5.56 -12.45
N SER A 439 3.75 -5.93 -11.38
CA SER A 439 5.19 -6.22 -11.44
C SER A 439 5.54 -7.54 -12.17
N ASN A 440 4.56 -8.42 -12.37
CA ASN A 440 4.70 -9.64 -13.17
C ASN A 440 4.23 -9.47 -14.63
N CYS A 441 3.80 -8.27 -15.06
CA CYS A 441 3.35 -8.04 -16.44
C CYS A 441 4.40 -8.51 -17.47
N GLY A 442 5.69 -8.26 -17.24
CA GLY A 442 6.76 -8.71 -18.15
C GLY A 442 6.90 -10.25 -18.27
N ALA A 443 6.40 -11.00 -17.28
CA ALA A 443 6.47 -12.45 -17.17
C ALA A 443 5.08 -13.10 -17.08
N TYR A 444 4.05 -12.46 -17.65
CA TYR A 444 2.64 -12.89 -17.50
C TYR A 444 2.35 -14.35 -17.88
N ARG A 445 3.18 -14.94 -18.76
CA ARG A 445 3.02 -16.33 -19.23
C ARG A 445 3.19 -17.36 -18.11
N ASP A 446 3.96 -17.02 -17.08
CA ASP A 446 4.22 -17.90 -15.94
C ASP A 446 3.19 -17.70 -14.81
N TYR A 447 2.40 -16.63 -14.88
CA TYR A 447 1.61 -16.15 -13.75
C TYR A 447 0.50 -17.11 -13.30
N ALA A 448 -0.15 -17.81 -14.23
CA ALA A 448 -1.19 -18.78 -13.90
C ALA A 448 -0.63 -19.98 -13.12
N GLU A 449 0.55 -20.48 -13.51
CA GLU A 449 1.24 -21.57 -12.82
C GLU A 449 1.78 -21.11 -11.46
N LEU A 450 2.34 -19.90 -11.37
CA LEU A 450 2.75 -19.30 -10.10
C LEU A 450 1.56 -19.14 -9.15
N THR A 451 0.41 -18.66 -9.64
CA THR A 451 -0.83 -18.53 -8.86
C THR A 451 -1.28 -19.88 -8.30
N LYS A 452 -1.28 -20.92 -9.14
CA LYS A 452 -1.64 -22.27 -8.70
C LYS A 452 -0.72 -22.77 -7.57
N ARG A 453 0.59 -22.63 -7.76
CA ARG A 453 1.60 -23.03 -6.75
C ARG A 453 1.48 -22.24 -5.46
N PHE A 454 1.16 -20.96 -5.57
CA PHE A 454 0.94 -20.08 -4.42
C PHE A 454 -0.31 -20.51 -3.63
N VAL A 455 -1.43 -20.78 -4.31
CA VAL A 455 -2.65 -21.29 -3.66
C VAL A 455 -2.40 -22.64 -3.00
N ASP A 456 -1.81 -23.60 -3.71
CA ASP A 456 -1.48 -24.92 -3.16
C ASP A 456 -0.53 -24.79 -1.95
N GLY A 457 0.43 -23.87 -2.04
CA GLY A 457 1.37 -23.54 -0.99
C GLY A 457 0.71 -22.95 0.26
N ILE A 458 -0.18 -21.98 0.11
CA ILE A 458 -0.96 -21.38 1.21
C ILE A 458 -1.79 -22.46 1.89
N ARG A 459 -2.56 -23.24 1.13
CA ARG A 459 -3.43 -24.29 1.67
C ARG A 459 -2.65 -25.36 2.42
N LYS A 460 -1.49 -25.76 1.90
CA LYS A 460 -0.58 -26.68 2.58
C LYS A 460 -0.03 -26.09 3.88
N MET A 461 0.36 -24.82 3.86
CA MET A 461 0.96 -24.12 5.00
C MET A 461 -0.05 -23.89 6.13
N TRP A 462 -1.30 -23.54 5.81
CA TRP A 462 -2.39 -23.41 6.77
C TRP A 462 -3.02 -24.75 7.17
N GLY A 463 -2.82 -25.81 6.38
CA GLY A 463 -3.45 -27.11 6.60
C GLY A 463 -4.94 -27.15 6.30
N GLU A 464 -5.47 -26.16 5.57
CA GLU A 464 -6.89 -26.02 5.24
C GLU A 464 -7.09 -25.61 3.77
N ASP A 465 -8.22 -26.00 3.20
CA ASP A 465 -8.64 -25.56 1.85
C ASP A 465 -9.24 -24.14 1.92
N ILE A 466 -8.38 -23.16 2.21
CA ILE A 466 -8.79 -21.76 2.37
C ILE A 466 -9.36 -21.23 1.04
N PRO A 467 -10.55 -20.60 1.05
CA PRO A 467 -11.05 -19.87 -0.10
C PRO A 467 -10.09 -18.77 -0.54
N TYR A 468 -9.73 -18.79 -1.82
CA TYR A 468 -8.79 -17.82 -2.39
C TYR A 468 -9.51 -16.90 -3.37
N ILE A 469 -9.34 -15.60 -3.22
CA ILE A 469 -10.01 -14.59 -4.03
C ILE A 469 -8.94 -13.80 -4.77
N CYS A 470 -8.82 -14.02 -6.08
CA CYS A 470 -7.94 -13.26 -6.95
C CYS A 470 -8.66 -12.00 -7.43
N VAL A 471 -8.02 -10.85 -7.32
CA VAL A 471 -8.51 -9.61 -7.92
C VAL A 471 -7.75 -9.35 -9.22
N GLU A 472 -8.49 -9.29 -10.33
CA GLU A 472 -7.97 -8.96 -11.65
C GLU A 472 -7.43 -7.52 -11.67
N LEU A 473 -6.36 -7.26 -12.43
CA LEU A 473 -5.89 -5.89 -12.65
C LEU A 473 -6.97 -5.01 -13.30
N PRO A 474 -6.98 -3.69 -13.03
CA PRO A 474 -7.97 -2.78 -13.61
C PRO A 474 -7.71 -2.53 -15.11
N GLU A 475 -8.60 -1.81 -15.80
CA GLU A 475 -8.24 -1.20 -17.08
C GLU A 475 -7.04 -0.26 -16.93
N PHE A 476 -6.06 -0.41 -17.83
CA PHE A 476 -4.89 0.44 -17.89
C PHE A 476 -4.27 0.36 -19.30
N ASP A 477 -3.81 1.50 -19.82
CA ASP A 477 -3.02 1.54 -21.05
C ASP A 477 -1.53 1.47 -20.72
N ALA A 478 -1.01 0.25 -20.61
CA ALA A 478 0.40 0.00 -20.29
C ALA A 478 1.42 0.57 -21.30
N ARG A 479 0.97 1.10 -22.44
CA ARG A 479 1.84 1.86 -23.36
C ARG A 479 2.26 3.23 -22.79
N MET A 480 1.56 3.70 -21.76
CA MET A 480 1.76 5.01 -21.11
C MET A 480 2.82 5.00 -19.99
N GLU A 481 3.47 3.86 -19.75
CA GLU A 481 4.51 3.68 -18.71
C GLU A 481 5.82 3.18 -19.30
N GLU A 482 6.89 3.33 -18.52
CA GLU A 482 8.18 2.64 -18.74
C GLU A 482 8.00 1.11 -18.89
N VAL A 483 6.93 0.57 -18.28
CA VAL A 483 6.54 -0.84 -18.25
C VAL A 483 5.78 -1.28 -19.52
N SER A 484 6.00 -0.64 -20.67
CA SER A 484 5.39 -1.06 -21.95
C SER A 484 6.01 -2.37 -22.47
N TYR A 485 5.96 -3.44 -21.67
CA TYR A 485 6.30 -4.77 -22.12
C TYR A 485 5.32 -5.17 -23.23
N ASP A 486 5.89 -5.58 -24.37
CA ASP A 486 5.13 -6.13 -25.50
C ASP A 486 3.97 -5.22 -25.98
N HIS A 487 4.22 -3.90 -26.08
CA HIS A 487 3.25 -2.90 -26.57
C HIS A 487 1.88 -2.91 -25.85
N GLY A 488 1.87 -3.24 -24.56
CA GLY A 488 0.66 -3.30 -23.73
C GLY A 488 -0.07 -4.65 -23.77
N MET A 489 0.40 -5.62 -24.57
CA MET A 489 -0.11 -7.00 -24.53
C MET A 489 0.16 -7.68 -23.19
N ALA A 490 1.25 -7.31 -22.53
CA ALA A 490 1.62 -7.84 -21.21
C ALA A 490 0.50 -7.67 -20.18
N TRP A 491 -0.15 -6.50 -20.15
CA TRP A 491 -1.24 -6.21 -19.21
C TRP A 491 -2.45 -7.11 -19.44
N ARG A 492 -2.89 -7.23 -20.70
CA ARG A 492 -4.02 -8.11 -21.07
C ARG A 492 -3.69 -9.58 -20.91
N GLY A 493 -2.46 -9.98 -21.23
CA GLY A 493 -1.96 -11.33 -21.03
C GLY A 493 -1.98 -11.73 -19.55
N LEU A 494 -1.66 -10.79 -18.67
CA LEU A 494 -1.71 -10.99 -17.22
C LEU A 494 -3.15 -11.05 -16.70
N GLN A 495 -4.06 -10.19 -17.15
CA GLN A 495 -5.48 -10.30 -16.81
C GLN A 495 -6.03 -11.68 -17.22
N ALA A 496 -5.70 -12.16 -18.43
CA ALA A 496 -6.07 -13.50 -18.87
C ALA A 496 -5.46 -14.61 -17.98
N ALA A 497 -4.23 -14.43 -17.50
CA ALA A 497 -3.61 -15.36 -16.55
C ALA A 497 -4.29 -15.35 -15.17
N GLN A 498 -4.74 -14.19 -14.69
CA GLN A 498 -5.52 -14.05 -13.46
C GLN A 498 -6.90 -14.72 -13.57
N GLU A 499 -7.55 -14.60 -14.73
CA GLU A 499 -8.82 -15.31 -15.00
C GLU A 499 -8.67 -16.83 -14.88
N GLU A 500 -7.48 -17.39 -15.09
CA GLU A 500 -7.26 -18.83 -14.95
C GLU A 500 -7.36 -19.33 -13.50
N CYS A 501 -7.32 -18.44 -12.50
CA CYS A 501 -7.40 -18.83 -11.09
C CYS A 501 -8.68 -19.63 -10.79
N VAL A 502 -9.80 -19.36 -11.46
CA VAL A 502 -11.09 -20.05 -11.26
C VAL A 502 -11.06 -21.52 -11.69
N LYS A 503 -10.02 -21.94 -12.42
CA LYS A 503 -9.78 -23.36 -12.74
C LYS A 503 -9.30 -24.14 -11.51
N ILE A 504 -8.82 -23.46 -10.47
CA ILE A 504 -8.40 -24.05 -9.20
C ILE A 504 -9.64 -24.12 -8.28
N PRO A 505 -10.03 -25.31 -7.76
CA PRO A 505 -11.19 -25.43 -6.87
C PRO A 505 -11.08 -24.51 -5.64
N GLY A 506 -12.19 -23.86 -5.27
CA GLY A 506 -12.23 -22.92 -4.14
C GLY A 506 -11.53 -21.58 -4.41
N CYS A 507 -11.18 -21.29 -5.66
CA CYS A 507 -10.70 -19.98 -6.08
C CYS A 507 -11.79 -19.19 -6.81
N TYR A 508 -11.83 -17.88 -6.54
CA TYR A 508 -12.79 -16.94 -7.08
C TYR A 508 -12.08 -15.75 -7.70
N LEU A 509 -12.72 -15.10 -8.67
CA LEU A 509 -12.20 -13.93 -9.36
C LEU A 509 -13.10 -12.71 -9.08
N VAL A 510 -12.48 -11.61 -8.65
CA VAL A 510 -13.10 -10.27 -8.63
C VAL A 510 -12.53 -9.46 -9.78
N LYS A 511 -13.41 -8.89 -10.61
CA LYS A 511 -12.98 -8.07 -11.75
C LYS A 511 -12.90 -6.61 -11.32
N ALA A 512 -11.70 -6.02 -11.39
CA ALA A 512 -11.54 -4.58 -11.18
C ALA A 512 -11.88 -3.74 -12.43
N PHE A 513 -12.40 -4.36 -13.50
CA PHE A 513 -12.79 -3.66 -14.71
C PHE A 513 -13.95 -2.68 -14.45
N GLY A 514 -13.84 -1.45 -14.93
CA GLY A 514 -14.78 -0.35 -14.67
C GLY A 514 -14.54 0.38 -13.34
N CYS A 515 -13.52 -0.02 -12.58
CA CYS A 515 -13.11 0.66 -11.37
C CYS A 515 -11.95 1.64 -11.61
N GLY A 516 -11.36 1.72 -12.81
CA GLY A 516 -10.17 2.51 -13.08
C GLY A 516 -10.15 3.37 -14.34
N GLU A 517 -8.95 3.86 -14.68
CA GLU A 517 -8.72 4.76 -15.82
C GLU A 517 -7.56 4.25 -16.67
N LEU A 518 -7.60 4.53 -17.97
CA LEU A 518 -6.55 4.09 -18.90
C LEU A 518 -5.17 4.72 -18.61
N ASN A 519 -5.12 5.86 -17.93
CA ASN A 519 -3.93 6.67 -17.69
C ASN A 519 -3.39 6.55 -16.26
N ASP A 520 -4.01 5.75 -15.38
CA ASP A 520 -3.62 5.59 -13.99
C ASP A 520 -3.69 4.12 -13.57
N ILE A 521 -2.53 3.56 -13.25
CA ILE A 521 -2.37 2.18 -12.83
C ILE A 521 -2.98 1.90 -11.44
N HIS A 522 -3.24 2.93 -10.63
CA HIS A 522 -3.78 2.81 -9.28
C HIS A 522 -5.12 3.53 -9.11
N PRO A 523 -6.22 2.96 -9.62
CA PRO A 523 -7.49 3.65 -9.61
C PRO A 523 -8.07 3.82 -8.21
N GLN A 524 -8.73 4.96 -7.96
CA GLN A 524 -9.23 5.33 -6.63
C GLN A 524 -10.56 4.66 -6.26
N ARG A 525 -11.33 4.12 -7.23
CA ARG A 525 -12.62 3.47 -6.91
C ARG A 525 -12.43 2.06 -6.34
N LYS A 526 -12.08 1.99 -5.04
CA LYS A 526 -11.79 0.73 -4.33
C LYS A 526 -12.99 0.05 -3.65
N GLU A 527 -14.06 0.78 -3.35
CA GLU A 527 -15.25 0.22 -2.67
C GLU A 527 -15.88 -0.95 -3.45
N PRO A 528 -16.13 -0.88 -4.77
CA PRO A 528 -16.75 -1.99 -5.49
C PRO A 528 -15.93 -3.29 -5.39
N ILE A 529 -14.61 -3.19 -5.42
CA ILE A 529 -13.71 -4.34 -5.29
C ILE A 529 -13.84 -4.96 -3.89
N GLY A 530 -13.80 -4.14 -2.84
CA GLY A 530 -13.97 -4.62 -1.46
C GLY A 530 -15.36 -5.25 -1.23
N LYS A 531 -16.41 -4.66 -1.82
CA LYS A 531 -17.76 -5.20 -1.78
C LYS A 531 -17.85 -6.57 -2.45
N ASP A 532 -17.29 -6.73 -3.65
CA ASP A 532 -17.34 -8.01 -4.38
C ASP A 532 -16.58 -9.12 -3.62
N ILE A 533 -15.44 -8.78 -2.98
CA ILE A 533 -14.74 -9.70 -2.08
C ILE A 533 -15.65 -10.12 -0.91
N ALA A 534 -16.30 -9.15 -0.26
CA ALA A 534 -17.20 -9.41 0.86
C ALA A 534 -18.42 -10.27 0.46
N ASP A 535 -19.02 -10.00 -0.70
CA ASP A 535 -20.15 -10.77 -1.25
C ASP A 535 -19.75 -12.22 -1.50
N ILE A 536 -18.58 -12.46 -2.09
CA ILE A 536 -18.03 -13.82 -2.27
C ILE A 536 -17.87 -14.49 -0.92
N ILE A 537 -17.17 -13.87 0.04
CA ILE A 537 -16.91 -14.45 1.36
C ILE A 537 -18.21 -14.76 2.13
N SER A 538 -19.24 -13.93 1.98
CA SER A 538 -20.54 -14.12 2.65
C SER A 538 -21.37 -15.25 2.03
N SER A 539 -21.04 -15.66 0.80
CA SER A 539 -21.71 -16.77 0.11
C SER A 539 -21.10 -18.16 0.41
N LEU A 540 -19.95 -18.20 1.09
CA LEU A 540 -19.24 -19.41 1.51
C LEU A 540 -19.67 -19.85 2.91
#